data_AF-A0A355UF99-F1
#
_entry.id   AF-A0A355UF99-F1
#
_cell.length_a   1.000
_cell.length_b   1.000
_cell.length_c   1.000
_cell.angle_alpha   90.00
_cell.angle_beta   90.00
_cell.angle_gamma   90.00
#
_symmetry.space_group_name_H-M   'P 1'
#
loop_
_entity.id
_entity.type
_entity.pdbx_description
1 polymer ?
#
loop_
_entity_poly.entity_id
_entity_poly.type
_entity_poly.pdbx_seq_one_letter_code
_entity_poly.pdbx_strand_id
1 'polypeptide(L)'
;MEEKQALVILNQARRALDSLPQVKIMDDWRFDNELKVWFLHLGISIDYKTPYFPQVSQWYIVAESEYPKGKIKVYPDVENSMNVTLYHQSSNAKVEKNGLWRKGALCLEINTISAFQSEPHNVDERLLYHVKRAINWLELAAKDKLVSEDEPFELPDFTLSNILEMQFAFSEDVVTFMQWESTECRYGIAELDVYKSKPFVYYVKLFKSLDDNIEHYTQWGKQLSKTNISPPISALWIFLNQPPAINKWQAPETFGDLIDACNNQHIDIMDVLKNMVSKIRDGRRHLLLLGFPIPKVFGGEPELVSWKALYLPVVS
;
A
#
# COMPACT_ATOMS: atom_id res chain seq x y z
N MET A 1 10.42 27.27 13.76
CA MET A 1 10.18 28.49 12.96
C MET A 1 8.83 29.04 13.39
N GLU A 2 8.67 30.35 13.62
CA GLU A 2 7.34 30.90 13.94
C GLU A 2 6.41 30.72 12.73
N GLU A 3 5.14 30.37 12.95
CA GLU A 3 4.14 30.12 11.88
C GLU A 3 4.08 31.25 10.84
N LYS A 4 4.22 32.50 11.27
CA LYS A 4 4.29 33.67 10.39
C LYS A 4 5.50 33.63 9.45
N GLN A 5 6.65 33.18 9.93
CA GLN A 5 7.86 33.05 9.12
C GLN A 5 7.73 31.91 8.10
N ALA A 6 7.13 30.78 8.52
CA ALA A 6 6.83 29.67 7.61
C ALA A 6 5.89 30.11 6.48
N LEU A 7 4.83 30.85 6.80
CA LEU A 7 3.86 31.36 5.82
C LEU A 7 4.52 32.29 4.78
N VAL A 8 5.45 33.15 5.17
CA VAL A 8 6.18 34.02 4.23
C VAL A 8 6.97 33.20 3.22
N ILE A 9 7.69 32.17 3.68
CA ILE A 9 8.48 31.27 2.83
C ILE A 9 7.56 30.46 1.89
N LEU A 10 6.46 29.92 2.41
CA LEU A 10 5.48 29.17 1.62
C LEU A 10 4.80 30.05 0.57
N ASN A 11 4.52 31.32 0.87
CA ASN A 11 3.99 32.28 -0.09
C ASN A 11 5.01 32.65 -1.18
N GLN A 12 6.30 32.71 -0.85
CA GLN A 12 7.35 32.87 -1.85
C GLN A 12 7.34 31.68 -2.82
N ALA A 13 7.36 30.45 -2.30
CA ALA A 13 7.31 29.23 -3.11
C ALA A 13 6.04 29.16 -3.97
N ARG A 14 4.89 29.58 -3.44
CA ARG A 14 3.59 29.58 -4.15
C ARG A 14 3.64 30.36 -5.45
N ARG A 15 4.37 31.48 -5.51
CA ARG A 15 4.48 32.33 -6.72
C ARG A 15 5.06 31.58 -7.91
N ALA A 16 5.90 30.57 -7.68
CA ALA A 16 6.44 29.75 -8.76
C ALA A 16 5.34 28.99 -9.51
N LEU A 17 4.21 28.69 -8.85
CA LEU A 17 3.07 27.99 -9.45
C LEU A 17 2.31 28.84 -10.47
N ASP A 18 2.42 30.18 -10.40
CA ASP A 18 1.78 31.09 -11.37
C ASP A 18 2.34 30.89 -12.80
N SER A 19 3.48 30.19 -12.92
CA SER A 19 4.08 29.80 -14.22
C SER A 19 3.44 28.56 -14.86
N LEU A 20 2.57 27.84 -14.15
CA LEU A 20 1.95 26.59 -14.64
C LEU A 20 0.52 26.87 -15.14
N PRO A 21 0.27 26.88 -16.46
CA PRO A 21 -1.07 27.15 -17.00
C PRO A 21 -2.11 26.09 -16.61
N GLN A 22 -1.67 24.87 -16.30
CA GLN A 22 -2.54 23.78 -15.83
C GLN A 22 -3.04 23.97 -14.39
N VAL A 23 -2.45 24.89 -13.62
CA VAL A 23 -2.70 25.01 -12.18
C VAL A 23 -3.53 26.26 -11.88
N LYS A 24 -4.58 26.06 -11.08
CA LYS A 24 -5.37 27.14 -10.50
C LYS A 24 -5.30 27.06 -8.98
N ILE A 25 -4.93 28.15 -8.33
CA ILE A 25 -4.96 28.24 -6.87
C ILE A 25 -6.40 28.49 -6.44
N MET A 26 -6.95 27.58 -5.62
CA MET A 26 -8.33 27.63 -5.15
C MET A 26 -8.43 28.38 -3.83
N ASP A 27 -7.52 28.07 -2.90
CA ASP A 27 -7.37 28.75 -1.61
C ASP A 27 -5.88 28.99 -1.32
N ASP A 28 -5.57 30.08 -0.61
CA ASP A 28 -4.22 30.35 -0.10
C ASP A 28 -3.81 29.35 1.00
N TRP A 29 -2.52 29.37 1.37
CA TRP A 29 -1.98 28.57 2.46
C TRP A 29 -2.76 28.74 3.76
N ARG A 30 -3.21 27.62 4.34
CA ARG A 30 -3.83 27.55 5.66
C ARG A 30 -3.06 26.60 6.56
N PHE A 31 -3.09 26.84 7.86
CA PHE A 31 -2.49 25.96 8.85
C PHE A 31 -3.57 25.09 9.47
N ASP A 32 -3.35 23.77 9.47
CA ASP A 32 -4.17 22.82 10.18
C ASP A 32 -3.63 22.63 11.60
N ASN A 33 -4.42 23.07 12.59
CA ASN A 33 -4.03 23.00 14.00
C ASN A 33 -4.02 21.58 14.57
N GLU A 34 -4.79 20.65 14.00
CA GLU A 34 -4.84 19.27 14.46
C GLU A 34 -3.67 18.48 13.91
N LEU A 35 -3.43 18.60 12.60
CA LEU A 35 -2.37 17.89 11.88
C LEU A 35 -0.99 18.56 12.00
N LYS A 36 -0.95 19.82 12.44
CA LYS A 36 0.28 20.64 12.58
C LYS A 36 1.05 20.83 11.27
N VAL A 37 0.31 20.99 10.17
CA VAL A 37 0.84 21.15 8.81
C VAL A 37 0.20 22.35 8.11
N TRP A 38 0.93 22.90 7.15
CA TRP A 38 0.38 23.85 6.19
C TRP A 38 -0.23 23.10 5.02
N PHE A 39 -1.33 23.60 4.47
CA PHE A 39 -1.91 23.07 3.24
C PHE A 39 -2.32 24.18 2.26
N LEU A 40 -2.19 23.87 0.97
CA LEU A 40 -2.56 24.72 -0.16
C LEU A 40 -3.52 23.94 -1.07
N HIS A 41 -4.63 24.55 -1.44
CA HIS A 41 -5.65 23.92 -2.26
C HIS A 41 -5.54 24.37 -3.72
N LEU A 42 -5.39 23.41 -4.62
CA LEU A 42 -5.17 23.63 -6.05
C LEU A 42 -6.17 22.86 -6.91
N GLY A 43 -6.56 23.44 -8.04
CA GLY A 43 -7.10 22.74 -9.19
C GLY A 43 -5.99 22.46 -10.21
N ILE A 44 -5.94 21.23 -10.73
CA ILE A 44 -5.03 20.82 -11.80
C ILE A 44 -5.86 20.36 -12.99
N SER A 45 -5.63 20.99 -14.14
CA SER A 45 -6.28 20.66 -15.41
C SER A 45 -5.34 19.82 -16.28
N ILE A 46 -5.85 18.72 -16.83
CA ILE A 46 -5.18 17.95 -17.89
C ILE A 46 -6.07 17.85 -19.13
N ASP A 47 -5.50 17.63 -20.31
CA ASP A 47 -6.25 17.57 -21.56
C ASP A 47 -6.83 16.18 -21.89
N TYR A 48 -6.77 15.25 -20.93
CA TYR A 48 -7.19 13.86 -21.10
C TYR A 48 -8.46 13.58 -20.31
N LYS A 49 -9.36 12.80 -20.91
CA LYS A 49 -10.53 12.25 -20.22
C LYS A 49 -10.15 10.92 -19.59
N THR A 50 -10.59 10.70 -18.36
CA THR A 50 -10.40 9.45 -17.64
C THR A 50 -11.61 9.17 -16.75
N PRO A 51 -11.96 7.91 -16.47
CA PRO A 51 -12.99 7.58 -15.50
C PRO A 51 -12.56 7.82 -14.04
N TYR A 52 -11.27 8.08 -13.76
CA TYR A 52 -10.75 8.14 -12.39
C TYR A 52 -10.90 9.50 -11.71
N PHE A 53 -10.85 10.59 -12.49
CA PHE A 53 -10.93 11.96 -11.98
C PHE A 53 -11.40 12.92 -13.09
N PRO A 54 -12.01 14.07 -12.73
CA PRO A 54 -12.45 15.06 -13.70
C PRO A 54 -11.28 15.72 -14.42
N GLN A 55 -11.56 16.33 -15.58
CA GLN A 55 -10.55 17.05 -16.39
C GLN A 55 -9.83 18.14 -15.59
N VAL A 56 -10.57 18.83 -14.72
CA VAL A 56 -10.03 19.70 -13.68
C VAL A 56 -10.28 19.03 -12.34
N SER A 57 -9.22 18.47 -11.76
CA SER A 57 -9.26 17.76 -10.47
C SER A 57 -8.65 18.63 -9.37
N GLN A 58 -9.11 18.46 -8.13
CA GLN A 58 -8.67 19.24 -6.98
C GLN A 58 -7.71 18.44 -6.09
N TRP A 59 -6.73 19.14 -5.52
CA TRP A 59 -5.59 18.55 -4.82
C TRP A 59 -5.14 19.45 -3.68
N TYR A 60 -4.71 18.84 -2.59
CA TYR A 60 -4.08 19.51 -1.47
C TYR A 60 -2.58 19.23 -1.47
N ILE A 61 -1.80 20.30 -1.51
CA ILE A 61 -0.38 20.21 -1.16
C ILE A 61 -0.28 20.41 0.33
N VAL A 62 0.34 19.48 1.03
CA VAL A 62 0.56 19.55 2.48
C VAL A 62 2.06 19.66 2.73
N ALA A 63 2.47 20.66 3.50
CA ALA A 63 3.86 20.94 3.83
C ALA A 63 4.05 21.11 5.35
N GLU A 64 5.14 20.57 5.88
CA GLU A 64 5.55 20.82 7.27
C GLU A 64 6.05 22.25 7.45
N SER A 65 5.99 22.75 8.69
CA SER A 65 6.40 24.12 9.02
C SER A 65 7.89 24.37 8.76
N GLU A 66 8.70 23.33 8.61
CA GLU A 66 10.13 23.37 8.31
C GLU A 66 10.45 23.51 6.81
N TYR A 67 9.46 23.78 5.95
CA TYR A 67 9.69 24.01 4.52
C TYR A 67 10.80 25.06 4.28
N PRO A 68 11.75 24.82 3.35
CA PRO A 68 11.78 23.76 2.34
C PRO A 68 12.55 22.50 2.79
N LYS A 69 12.80 22.30 4.08
CA LYS A 69 13.50 21.10 4.59
C LYS A 69 12.54 20.02 5.11
N GLY A 70 11.35 20.42 5.57
CA GLY A 70 10.30 19.51 6.05
C GLY A 70 9.65 18.70 4.93
N LYS A 71 8.75 17.77 5.26
CA LYS A 71 8.02 16.99 4.25
C LYS A 71 7.05 17.84 3.45
N ILE A 72 6.85 17.47 2.20
CA ILE A 72 5.84 18.01 1.31
C ILE A 72 5.21 16.85 0.53
N LYS A 73 3.89 16.81 0.45
CA LYS A 73 3.12 15.74 -0.21
C LYS A 73 1.93 16.33 -0.95
N VAL A 74 1.44 15.60 -1.95
CA VAL A 74 0.27 15.98 -2.74
C VAL A 74 -0.82 14.91 -2.55
N TYR A 75 -2.00 15.35 -2.13
CA TYR A 75 -3.14 14.50 -1.77
C TYR A 75 -4.38 14.85 -2.59
N PRO A 76 -5.21 13.86 -2.97
CA PRO A 76 -6.45 14.12 -3.69
C PRO A 76 -7.51 14.70 -2.75
N ASP A 77 -8.23 15.71 -3.25
CA ASP A 77 -9.46 16.21 -2.61
C ASP A 77 -10.50 15.08 -2.46
N VAL A 78 -11.32 15.14 -1.41
CA VAL A 78 -12.29 14.08 -1.10
C VAL A 78 -13.40 13.94 -2.16
N GLU A 79 -13.83 15.06 -2.75
CA GLU A 79 -15.01 15.15 -3.62
C GLU A 79 -14.65 15.35 -5.09
N ASN A 80 -13.73 16.27 -5.39
CA ASN A 80 -13.44 16.78 -6.72
C ASN A 80 -12.14 16.22 -7.31
N SER A 81 -11.76 15.01 -6.89
CA SER A 81 -10.54 14.32 -7.33
C SER A 81 -10.81 12.85 -7.62
N MET A 82 -9.91 11.95 -7.24
CA MET A 82 -10.07 10.50 -7.39
C MET A 82 -10.36 9.79 -6.07
N ASN A 83 -11.17 8.74 -6.16
CA ASN A 83 -11.53 7.84 -5.04
C ASN A 83 -10.92 6.43 -5.17
N VAL A 84 -10.20 6.15 -6.26
CA VAL A 84 -9.46 4.91 -6.49
C VAL A 84 -8.01 5.05 -6.02
N THR A 85 -7.30 3.93 -5.86
CA THR A 85 -5.84 3.92 -5.65
C THR A 85 -5.17 3.48 -6.94
N LEU A 86 -4.24 4.28 -7.46
CA LEU A 86 -3.45 3.96 -8.65
C LEU A 86 -1.99 3.69 -8.26
N TYR A 87 -1.17 3.22 -9.20
CA TYR A 87 0.27 3.02 -8.97
C TYR A 87 0.99 4.30 -8.56
N HIS A 88 2.11 4.17 -7.85
CA HIS A 88 2.87 5.30 -7.29
C HIS A 88 2.01 6.21 -6.41
N GLN A 89 1.16 5.60 -5.59
CA GLN A 89 0.28 6.28 -4.64
C GLN A 89 0.10 5.43 -3.37
N SER A 90 0.11 6.06 -2.20
CA SER A 90 -0.35 5.40 -0.97
C SER A 90 -1.84 5.05 -1.03
N SER A 91 -2.32 4.18 -0.14
CA SER A 91 -3.74 3.79 -0.09
C SER A 91 -4.68 5.01 0.00
N ASN A 92 -5.60 5.12 -0.97
CA ASN A 92 -6.56 6.21 -1.08
C ASN A 92 -7.90 5.95 -0.38
N ALA A 93 -7.98 4.84 0.37
CA ALA A 93 -9.23 4.35 0.97
C ALA A 93 -9.76 5.27 2.07
N LYS A 94 -8.87 5.88 2.86
CA LYS A 94 -9.22 6.66 4.06
C LYS A 94 -9.16 8.16 3.79
N VAL A 95 -10.06 8.88 4.41
CA VAL A 95 -10.05 10.35 4.47
C VAL A 95 -9.18 10.81 5.65
N GLU A 96 -8.47 11.92 5.51
CA GLU A 96 -7.73 12.53 6.62
C GLU A 96 -8.68 13.10 7.69
N LYS A 97 -8.21 13.22 8.92
CA LYS A 97 -9.03 13.64 10.08
C LYS A 97 -9.76 14.97 9.89
N ASN A 98 -9.17 15.90 9.14
CA ASN A 98 -9.78 17.19 8.85
C ASN A 98 -10.86 17.14 7.77
N GLY A 99 -11.08 16.00 7.12
CA GLY A 99 -12.12 15.78 6.12
C GLY A 99 -11.86 16.41 4.74
N LEU A 100 -10.68 17.03 4.52
CA LEU A 100 -10.42 17.82 3.32
C LEU A 100 -9.84 16.99 2.17
N TRP A 101 -8.89 16.09 2.47
CA TRP A 101 -8.23 15.24 1.48
C TRP A 101 -8.23 13.78 1.92
N ARG A 102 -8.02 12.89 0.94
CA ARG A 102 -7.79 11.47 1.21
C ARG A 102 -6.31 11.21 1.47
N LYS A 103 -6.02 10.08 2.12
CA LYS A 103 -4.66 9.73 2.57
C LYS A 103 -3.73 9.21 1.47
N GLY A 104 -4.26 8.99 0.26
CA GLY A 104 -3.48 8.46 -0.86
C GLY A 104 -2.53 9.50 -1.45
N ALA A 105 -1.40 9.75 -0.77
CA ALA A 105 -0.37 10.66 -1.23
C ALA A 105 0.27 10.15 -2.53
N LEU A 106 0.54 11.05 -3.47
CA LEU A 106 1.29 10.71 -4.67
C LEU A 106 2.78 10.49 -4.34
N CYS A 107 3.39 9.44 -4.89
CA CYS A 107 4.82 9.15 -4.76
C CYS A 107 5.65 9.98 -5.75
N LEU A 108 5.86 11.25 -5.42
CA LEU A 108 6.52 12.24 -6.29
C LEU A 108 8.01 12.49 -5.99
N GLU A 109 8.62 11.70 -5.11
CA GLU A 109 9.99 11.96 -4.60
C GLU A 109 11.07 11.08 -5.26
N ILE A 110 10.69 9.92 -5.80
CA ILE A 110 11.61 8.95 -6.42
C ILE A 110 11.55 9.08 -7.96
N ASN A 111 12.59 8.65 -8.69
CA ASN A 111 12.63 8.58 -10.17
C ASN A 111 11.60 7.61 -10.80
N THR A 112 10.49 7.29 -10.13
CA THR A 112 9.39 6.47 -10.66
C THR A 112 8.78 7.11 -11.91
N ILE A 113 8.80 8.44 -11.96
CA ILE A 113 8.53 9.20 -13.18
C ILE A 113 9.87 9.56 -13.83
N SER A 114 10.29 8.73 -14.79
CA SER A 114 11.64 8.64 -15.41
C SER A 114 12.22 9.91 -16.05
N ALA A 115 11.49 11.02 -16.09
CA ALA A 115 11.85 12.23 -16.83
C ALA A 115 12.35 13.40 -15.96
N PHE A 116 12.40 13.28 -14.63
CA PHE A 116 12.67 14.42 -13.75
C PHE A 116 14.03 14.35 -13.05
N GLN A 117 14.62 15.53 -12.85
CA GLN A 117 15.83 15.71 -12.04
C GLN A 117 15.56 15.36 -10.56
N SER A 118 16.62 15.20 -9.78
CA SER A 118 16.52 15.06 -8.32
C SER A 118 15.73 16.22 -7.71
N GLU A 119 14.98 15.94 -6.64
CA GLU A 119 14.21 16.95 -5.91
C GLU A 119 15.10 18.13 -5.48
N PRO A 120 14.76 19.38 -5.81
CA PRO A 120 15.47 20.54 -5.32
C PRO A 120 15.11 20.83 -3.87
N HIS A 121 16.08 21.32 -3.08
CA HIS A 121 15.89 21.64 -1.66
C HIS A 121 15.84 23.15 -1.36
N ASN A 122 15.68 23.98 -2.38
CA ASN A 122 15.50 25.43 -2.23
C ASN A 122 14.01 25.81 -2.20
N VAL A 123 13.72 27.00 -1.67
CA VAL A 123 12.35 27.50 -1.47
C VAL A 123 11.59 27.63 -2.79
N ASP A 124 12.25 28.14 -3.82
CA ASP A 124 11.61 28.60 -5.05
C ASP A 124 11.21 27.44 -5.98
N GLU A 125 12.01 26.37 -6.00
CA GLU A 125 11.84 25.28 -6.95
C GLU A 125 11.13 24.06 -6.37
N ARG A 126 11.20 23.82 -5.06
CA ARG A 126 10.72 22.57 -4.45
C ARG A 126 9.21 22.39 -4.56
N LEU A 127 8.42 23.41 -4.28
CA LEU A 127 6.97 23.36 -4.48
C LEU A 127 6.61 23.13 -5.96
N LEU A 128 7.25 23.89 -6.85
CA LEU A 128 7.05 23.78 -8.29
C LEU A 128 7.37 22.37 -8.81
N TYR A 129 8.45 21.76 -8.29
CA TYR A 129 8.85 20.40 -8.60
C TYR A 129 7.74 19.39 -8.30
N HIS A 130 7.19 19.40 -7.09
CA HIS A 130 6.10 18.51 -6.69
C HIS A 130 4.85 18.72 -7.55
N VAL A 131 4.47 19.96 -7.83
CA VAL A 131 3.29 20.24 -8.65
C VAL A 131 3.47 19.80 -10.11
N LYS A 132 4.65 20.02 -10.71
CA LYS A 132 4.95 19.53 -12.05
C LYS A 132 4.89 18.01 -12.13
N ARG A 133 5.39 17.30 -11.11
CA ARG A 133 5.31 15.84 -11.06
C ARG A 133 3.89 15.33 -10.81
N ALA A 134 3.09 16.05 -10.04
CA ALA A 134 1.66 15.74 -9.90
C ALA A 134 0.92 15.87 -11.23
N ILE A 135 1.16 16.94 -12.00
CA ILE A 135 0.60 17.10 -13.35
C ILE A 135 1.00 15.91 -14.24
N ASN A 136 2.29 15.58 -14.26
CA ASN A 136 2.75 14.47 -15.10
C ASN A 136 2.20 13.11 -14.64
N TRP A 137 2.07 12.90 -13.33
CA TRP A 137 1.43 11.71 -12.78
C TRP A 137 -0.02 11.60 -13.27
N LEU A 138 -0.79 12.70 -13.27
CA LEU A 138 -2.17 12.72 -13.77
C LEU A 138 -2.25 12.42 -15.27
N GLU A 139 -1.34 12.98 -16.07
CA GLU A 139 -1.28 12.69 -17.50
C GLU A 139 -0.93 11.22 -17.79
N LEU A 140 0.00 10.63 -17.03
CA LEU A 140 0.36 9.22 -17.15
C LEU A 140 -0.78 8.32 -16.67
N ALA A 141 -1.45 8.66 -15.57
CA ALA A 141 -2.62 7.96 -15.05
C ALA A 141 -3.77 7.94 -16.07
N ALA A 142 -4.03 9.07 -16.73
CA ALA A 142 -5.06 9.15 -17.77
C ALA A 142 -4.73 8.35 -19.04
N LYS A 143 -3.46 7.96 -19.23
CA LYS A 143 -2.98 7.18 -20.38
C LYS A 143 -2.70 5.71 -20.03
N ASP A 144 -2.97 5.28 -18.80
CA ASP A 144 -2.57 3.98 -18.24
C ASP A 144 -1.05 3.71 -18.41
N LYS A 145 -0.22 4.74 -18.15
CA LYS A 145 1.25 4.72 -18.29
C LYS A 145 1.98 5.10 -17.00
N LEU A 146 1.35 4.90 -15.84
CA LEU A 146 2.00 5.18 -14.56
C LEU A 146 3.20 4.27 -14.29
N VAL A 147 3.20 3.07 -14.86
CA VAL A 147 4.25 2.07 -14.71
C VAL A 147 4.76 1.65 -16.08
N SER A 148 6.00 1.15 -16.12
CA SER A 148 6.61 0.58 -17.32
C SER A 148 6.90 -0.90 -17.15
N GLU A 149 6.98 -1.67 -18.24
CA GLU A 149 7.12 -3.13 -18.20
C GLU A 149 8.36 -3.63 -17.44
N ASP A 150 9.45 -2.85 -17.48
CA ASP A 150 10.72 -3.18 -16.81
C ASP A 150 10.88 -2.56 -15.41
N GLU A 151 9.87 -1.83 -14.93
CA GLU A 151 9.88 -1.25 -13.59
C GLU A 151 9.66 -2.35 -12.52
N PRO A 152 10.41 -2.32 -11.40
CA PRO A 152 10.17 -3.23 -10.29
C PRO A 152 8.70 -3.25 -9.87
N PHE A 153 8.16 -4.44 -9.64
CA PHE A 153 6.76 -4.62 -9.28
C PHE A 153 6.44 -3.93 -7.94
N GLU A 154 5.46 -3.04 -7.95
CA GLU A 154 4.97 -2.35 -6.75
C GLU A 154 3.86 -3.17 -6.09
N LEU A 155 3.96 -3.48 -4.79
CA LEU A 155 2.86 -4.10 -4.06
C LEU A 155 1.78 -3.06 -3.69
N PRO A 156 0.49 -3.43 -3.64
CA PRO A 156 -0.53 -2.59 -3.01
C PRO A 156 -0.12 -2.21 -1.58
N ASP A 157 -0.48 -0.99 -1.16
CA ASP A 157 -0.16 -0.49 0.19
C ASP A 157 -1.13 -1.07 1.24
N PHE A 158 -0.72 -2.17 1.89
CA PHE A 158 -1.53 -2.86 2.88
C PHE A 158 -1.51 -2.16 4.25
N THR A 159 -2.56 -1.38 4.55
CA THR A 159 -2.71 -0.74 5.87
C THR A 159 -3.60 -1.51 6.86
N LEU A 160 -4.24 -2.61 6.41
CA LEU A 160 -4.96 -3.61 7.25
C LEU A 160 -4.12 -4.21 8.38
N SER A 161 -2.82 -4.03 8.27
CA SER A 161 -1.87 -4.53 9.20
C SER A 161 -1.91 -3.64 10.45
N ASN A 162 -2.67 -4.07 11.47
CA ASN A 162 -2.58 -3.54 12.84
C ASN A 162 -1.18 -3.86 13.40
N ILE A 163 -0.13 -3.25 12.85
CA ILE A 163 1.28 -3.51 13.14
C ILE A 163 1.80 -2.42 14.07
N LEU A 164 1.42 -2.51 15.34
CA LEU A 164 2.32 -2.04 16.39
C LEU A 164 2.93 -3.22 17.17
N GLU A 165 2.31 -4.40 17.13
CA GLU A 165 2.72 -5.54 17.98
C GLU A 165 3.28 -6.74 17.21
N MET A 166 3.14 -6.79 15.88
CA MET A 166 3.46 -7.98 15.08
C MET A 166 4.20 -7.65 13.78
N GLN A 167 5.23 -8.42 13.48
CA GLN A 167 5.87 -8.55 12.17
C GLN A 167 5.74 -9.99 11.70
N PHE A 168 5.71 -10.17 10.38
CA PHE A 168 5.65 -11.47 9.75
C PHE A 168 6.77 -11.58 8.70
N ALA A 169 7.55 -12.65 8.77
CA ALA A 169 8.63 -12.93 7.84
C ALA A 169 8.32 -14.18 7.02
N PHE A 170 8.65 -14.13 5.74
CA PHE A 170 8.60 -15.26 4.82
C PHE A 170 9.93 -15.38 4.07
N SER A 171 10.20 -16.56 3.54
CA SER A 171 11.41 -16.87 2.77
C SER A 171 10.99 -17.59 1.51
N GLU A 172 10.94 -16.85 0.41
CA GLU A 172 10.45 -17.31 -0.89
C GLU A 172 11.46 -16.92 -1.98
N ASP A 173 11.65 -17.80 -2.95
CA ASP A 173 12.44 -17.61 -4.15
C ASP A 173 11.78 -18.29 -5.35
N VAL A 174 12.46 -18.30 -6.50
CA VAL A 174 11.93 -18.91 -7.72
C VAL A 174 11.70 -20.42 -7.57
N VAL A 175 12.51 -21.11 -6.75
CA VAL A 175 12.38 -22.55 -6.53
C VAL A 175 11.16 -22.85 -5.65
N THR A 176 10.94 -22.06 -4.59
CA THR A 176 9.75 -22.23 -3.74
C THR A 176 8.48 -21.85 -4.50
N PHE A 177 8.52 -20.85 -5.37
CA PHE A 177 7.41 -20.52 -6.25
C PHE A 177 7.00 -21.70 -7.15
N MET A 178 7.97 -22.37 -7.81
CA MET A 178 7.69 -23.58 -8.60
C MET A 178 7.04 -24.70 -7.77
N GLN A 179 7.40 -24.82 -6.48
CA GLN A 179 6.76 -25.79 -5.58
C GLN A 179 5.29 -25.42 -5.32
N TRP A 180 5.01 -24.13 -5.08
CA TRP A 180 3.64 -23.65 -4.93
C TRP A 180 2.78 -23.84 -6.18
N GLU A 181 3.35 -23.66 -7.37
CA GLU A 181 2.63 -23.95 -8.62
C GLU A 181 2.33 -25.44 -8.81
N SER A 182 3.18 -26.32 -8.26
CA SER A 182 3.05 -27.77 -8.39
C SER A 182 2.01 -28.41 -7.47
N THR A 183 1.60 -27.73 -6.39
CA THR A 183 0.52 -28.22 -5.51
C THR A 183 -0.85 -27.78 -6.05
N GLU A 184 -1.87 -28.61 -5.87
CA GLU A 184 -3.27 -28.25 -6.09
C GLU A 184 -3.90 -27.65 -4.84
N CYS A 185 -3.27 -27.83 -3.67
CA CYS A 185 -3.78 -27.29 -2.41
C CYS A 185 -3.64 -25.76 -2.39
N ARG A 186 -4.74 -25.07 -2.06
CA ARG A 186 -4.80 -23.60 -2.04
C ARG A 186 -5.11 -23.02 -0.67
N TYR A 187 -5.33 -23.85 0.35
CA TYR A 187 -5.56 -23.39 1.71
C TYR A 187 -5.33 -24.50 2.73
N GLY A 188 -5.08 -24.11 3.98
CA GLY A 188 -4.94 -25.06 5.08
C GLY A 188 -4.38 -24.43 6.35
N ILE A 189 -3.55 -25.19 7.08
CA ILE A 189 -2.96 -24.78 8.36
C ILE A 189 -1.45 -24.56 8.19
N ALA A 190 -0.97 -23.41 8.66
CA ALA A 190 0.45 -23.09 8.72
C ALA A 190 0.93 -23.22 10.17
N GLU A 191 2.08 -23.86 10.35
CA GLU A 191 2.75 -23.92 11.65
C GLU A 191 3.80 -22.81 11.73
N LEU A 192 3.65 -21.95 12.73
CA LEU A 192 4.47 -20.78 12.96
C LEU A 192 5.37 -20.93 14.18
N ASP A 193 6.48 -20.21 14.12
CA ASP A 193 7.40 -19.99 15.24
C ASP A 193 7.64 -18.47 15.41
N VAL A 194 8.26 -18.07 16.52
CA VAL A 194 8.45 -16.66 16.91
C VAL A 194 9.92 -16.39 17.21
N TYR A 195 10.52 -15.47 16.46
CA TYR A 195 11.93 -15.10 16.64
C TYR A 195 12.16 -14.09 17.79
N LYS A 196 11.26 -13.11 17.94
CA LYS A 196 11.28 -12.07 18.99
C LYS A 196 9.85 -11.85 19.47
N SER A 197 9.67 -11.37 20.70
CA SER A 197 8.34 -11.13 21.29
C SER A 197 7.97 -9.64 21.43
N LYS A 198 8.87 -8.71 21.11
CA LYS A 198 8.62 -7.25 21.14
C LYS A 198 9.39 -6.51 20.04
N PRO A 199 8.79 -6.24 18.86
CA PRO A 199 7.50 -6.79 18.42
C PRO A 199 7.60 -8.31 18.20
N PHE A 200 6.45 -8.98 18.20
CA PHE A 200 6.39 -10.40 17.83
C PHE A 200 6.80 -10.56 16.37
N VAL A 201 7.83 -11.35 16.06
CA VAL A 201 8.23 -11.65 14.68
C VAL A 201 7.88 -13.11 14.39
N TYR A 202 6.73 -13.32 13.75
CA TYR A 202 6.28 -14.64 13.32
C TYR A 202 6.95 -15.03 12.02
N TYR A 203 7.24 -16.32 11.87
CA TYR A 203 7.69 -16.89 10.61
C TYR A 203 7.13 -18.30 10.46
N VAL A 204 6.89 -18.70 9.21
CA VAL A 204 6.30 -20.02 8.91
C VAL A 204 7.38 -21.08 8.88
N LYS A 205 7.12 -22.24 9.46
CA LYS A 205 7.98 -23.43 9.35
C LYS A 205 7.55 -24.32 8.20
N LEU A 206 6.25 -24.55 8.12
CA LEU A 206 5.63 -25.39 7.10
C LEU A 206 4.17 -25.01 6.90
N PHE A 207 3.67 -25.39 5.73
CA PHE A 207 2.27 -25.26 5.33
C PHE A 207 1.71 -26.66 5.13
N LYS A 208 0.51 -26.89 5.66
CA LYS A 208 -0.21 -28.15 5.55
C LYS A 208 -1.58 -27.96 4.95
N SER A 209 -2.10 -28.99 4.28
CA SER A 209 -3.51 -29.11 3.94
C SER A 209 -4.36 -29.42 5.18
N LEU A 210 -5.68 -29.46 5.02
CA LEU A 210 -6.60 -29.78 6.11
C LEU A 210 -6.52 -31.23 6.60
N ASP A 211 -5.97 -32.11 5.77
CA ASP A 211 -5.69 -33.53 6.07
C ASP A 211 -4.29 -33.74 6.70
N ASP A 212 -3.62 -32.65 7.10
CA ASP A 212 -2.30 -32.64 7.75
C ASP A 212 -1.13 -33.07 6.85
N ASN A 213 -1.35 -33.22 5.53
CA ASN A 213 -0.27 -33.42 4.56
C ASN A 213 0.54 -32.13 4.42
N ILE A 214 1.86 -32.25 4.37
CA ILE A 214 2.76 -31.10 4.23
C ILE A 214 2.81 -30.71 2.75
N GLU A 215 2.38 -29.49 2.47
CA GLU A 215 2.37 -28.90 1.13
C GLU A 215 3.66 -28.16 0.83
N HIS A 216 4.25 -27.50 1.84
CA HIS A 216 5.47 -26.72 1.66
C HIS A 216 6.29 -26.59 2.95
N TYR A 217 7.61 -26.67 2.83
CA TYR A 217 8.56 -26.39 3.92
C TYR A 217 9.25 -25.05 3.69
N THR A 218 9.30 -24.21 4.71
CA THR A 218 10.04 -22.95 4.62
C THR A 218 11.48 -23.16 5.05
N GLN A 219 12.41 -22.82 4.16
CA GLN A 219 13.84 -22.91 4.45
C GLN A 219 14.31 -21.65 5.19
N TRP A 220 14.85 -21.86 6.38
CA TRP A 220 15.49 -20.79 7.15
C TRP A 220 16.96 -21.08 7.43
N GLY A 221 17.70 -20.04 7.82
CA GLY A 221 19.06 -20.20 8.34
C GLY A 221 19.10 -21.11 9.57
N LYS A 222 20.26 -21.74 9.81
CA LYS A 222 20.48 -22.76 10.86
C LYS A 222 19.91 -22.42 12.25
N GLN A 223 19.88 -21.14 12.61
CA GLN A 223 19.39 -20.68 13.91
C GLN A 223 17.85 -20.82 14.02
N LEU A 224 17.11 -20.33 13.04
CA LEU A 224 15.63 -20.38 13.01
C LEU A 224 15.10 -21.78 12.68
N SER A 225 15.89 -22.59 11.98
CA SER A 225 15.51 -23.98 11.66
C SER A 225 15.54 -24.89 12.89
N LYS A 226 16.35 -24.58 13.91
CA LYS A 226 16.49 -25.39 15.13
C LYS A 226 15.54 -25.01 16.27
N THR A 227 15.00 -23.80 16.26
CA THR A 227 13.97 -23.40 17.23
C THR A 227 12.66 -24.11 16.92
N ASN A 228 11.98 -24.55 17.96
CA ASN A 228 10.64 -25.12 17.90
C ASN A 228 9.91 -24.70 19.17
N ILE A 229 8.86 -23.88 19.05
CA ILE A 229 7.92 -23.65 20.14
C ILE A 229 7.01 -24.87 20.25
N SER A 230 6.75 -25.33 21.47
CA SER A 230 5.79 -26.40 21.76
C SER A 230 4.72 -25.89 22.73
N PRO A 231 3.43 -25.91 22.35
CA PRO A 231 2.90 -26.31 21.04
C PRO A 231 3.17 -25.27 19.93
N PRO A 232 3.29 -25.68 18.65
CA PRO A 232 3.46 -24.75 17.54
C PRO A 232 2.25 -23.80 17.42
N ILE A 233 2.49 -22.58 16.93
CA ILE A 233 1.43 -21.60 16.75
C ILE A 233 0.74 -21.89 15.41
N SER A 234 -0.56 -22.17 15.44
CA SER A 234 -1.33 -22.47 14.24
C SER A 234 -1.96 -21.20 13.64
N ALA A 235 -1.78 -21.05 12.33
CA ALA A 235 -2.43 -20.01 11.52
C ALA A 235 -3.16 -20.65 10.34
N LEU A 236 -4.17 -19.96 9.81
CA LEU A 236 -4.77 -20.34 8.53
C LEU A 236 -3.92 -19.77 7.40
N TRP A 237 -3.83 -20.47 6.28
CA TRP A 237 -3.27 -19.91 5.05
C TRP A 237 -4.21 -20.10 3.87
N ILE A 238 -4.21 -19.14 2.96
CA ILE A 238 -4.91 -19.17 1.68
C ILE A 238 -3.95 -18.64 0.62
N PHE A 239 -3.82 -19.37 -0.47
CA PHE A 239 -3.03 -19.00 -1.63
C PHE A 239 -3.95 -18.50 -2.73
N LEU A 240 -3.83 -17.22 -3.07
CA LEU A 240 -4.62 -16.51 -4.06
C LEU A 240 -3.98 -16.63 -5.44
N ASN A 241 -4.76 -16.33 -6.48
CA ASN A 241 -4.32 -16.40 -7.86
C ASN A 241 -3.49 -15.18 -8.28
N GLN A 242 -3.72 -14.04 -7.64
CA GLN A 242 -3.03 -12.77 -7.89
C GLN A 242 -3.09 -11.86 -6.64
N PRO A 243 -2.32 -10.76 -6.58
CA PRO A 243 -2.39 -9.82 -5.47
C PRO A 243 -3.83 -9.37 -5.18
N PRO A 244 -4.28 -9.40 -3.91
CA PRO A 244 -5.62 -8.97 -3.56
C PRO A 244 -5.67 -7.44 -3.67
N ALA A 245 -6.42 -6.94 -4.65
CA ALA A 245 -6.68 -5.53 -4.84
C ALA A 245 -8.16 -5.30 -5.20
N ILE A 246 -8.68 -4.17 -4.72
CA ILE A 246 -9.99 -3.62 -5.08
C ILE A 246 -9.80 -2.20 -5.63
N ASN A 247 -10.83 -1.65 -6.29
CA ASN A 247 -10.83 -0.26 -6.76
C ASN A 247 -9.51 0.15 -7.45
N LYS A 248 -9.08 -0.69 -8.41
CA LYS A 248 -7.76 -0.67 -9.08
C LYS A 248 -6.65 -1.28 -8.24
N TRP A 249 -5.76 -0.47 -7.67
CA TRP A 249 -4.57 -0.94 -6.93
C TRP A 249 -4.70 -0.80 -5.41
N GLN A 250 -5.93 -0.65 -4.90
CA GLN A 250 -6.15 -0.48 -3.47
C GLN A 250 -6.06 -1.84 -2.77
N ALA A 251 -5.16 -1.97 -1.80
CA ALA A 251 -5.17 -3.12 -0.90
C ALA A 251 -6.48 -3.17 -0.09
N PRO A 252 -6.99 -4.35 0.26
CA PRO A 252 -8.08 -4.47 1.21
C PRO A 252 -7.79 -3.72 2.51
N GLU A 253 -8.76 -2.94 3.00
CA GLU A 253 -8.71 -2.19 4.25
C GLU A 253 -9.62 -2.77 5.33
N THR A 254 -10.60 -3.55 4.90
CA THR A 254 -11.55 -4.26 5.74
C THR A 254 -11.63 -5.73 5.33
N PHE A 255 -12.25 -6.55 6.18
CA PHE A 255 -12.54 -7.93 5.82
C PHE A 255 -13.56 -8.03 4.66
N GLY A 256 -14.47 -7.06 4.54
CA GLY A 256 -15.37 -6.93 3.39
C GLY A 256 -14.60 -6.69 2.09
N ASP A 257 -13.63 -5.77 2.11
CA ASP A 257 -12.77 -5.52 0.95
C ASP A 257 -11.96 -6.75 0.55
N LEU A 258 -11.54 -7.56 1.53
CA LEU A 258 -10.82 -8.80 1.27
C LEU A 258 -11.73 -9.83 0.60
N ILE A 259 -12.98 -9.96 1.05
CA ILE A 259 -13.99 -10.80 0.39
C ILE A 259 -14.17 -10.34 -1.06
N ASP A 260 -14.31 -9.04 -1.30
CA ASP A 260 -14.46 -8.50 -2.66
C ASP A 260 -13.22 -8.76 -3.53
N ALA A 261 -12.01 -8.57 -2.98
CA ALA A 261 -10.75 -8.87 -3.67
C ALA A 261 -10.63 -10.34 -4.07
N CYS A 262 -11.02 -11.26 -3.18
CA CYS A 262 -11.00 -12.70 -3.44
C CYS A 262 -12.07 -13.12 -4.45
N ASN A 263 -13.28 -12.55 -4.35
CA ASN A 263 -14.38 -12.80 -5.29
C ASN A 263 -14.01 -12.38 -6.73
N ASN A 264 -13.28 -11.28 -6.90
CA ASN A 264 -12.75 -10.85 -8.21
C ASN A 264 -11.77 -11.88 -8.84
N GLN A 265 -11.27 -12.81 -8.05
CA GLN A 265 -10.40 -13.91 -8.47
C GLN A 265 -11.13 -15.27 -8.48
N HIS A 266 -12.46 -15.27 -8.31
CA HIS A 266 -13.30 -16.45 -8.19
C HIS A 266 -12.96 -17.35 -6.98
N ILE A 267 -12.51 -16.74 -5.88
CA ILE A 267 -12.23 -17.43 -4.62
C ILE A 267 -13.27 -17.01 -3.58
N ASP A 268 -14.17 -17.92 -3.21
CA ASP A 268 -15.09 -17.72 -2.09
C ASP A 268 -14.34 -17.93 -0.76
N ILE A 269 -13.76 -16.84 -0.25
CA ILE A 269 -13.00 -16.88 0.99
C ILE A 269 -13.87 -17.26 2.20
N MET A 270 -15.17 -16.97 2.16
CA MET A 270 -16.06 -17.30 3.27
C MET A 270 -16.31 -18.79 3.36
N ASP A 271 -16.52 -19.46 2.22
CA ASP A 271 -16.65 -20.91 2.16
C ASP A 271 -15.33 -21.61 2.51
N VAL A 272 -14.20 -21.09 2.03
CA VAL A 272 -12.87 -21.58 2.44
C VAL A 272 -12.70 -21.47 3.96
N LEU A 273 -13.00 -20.32 4.55
CA LEU A 273 -12.88 -20.14 6.00
C LEU A 273 -13.84 -21.03 6.78
N LYS A 274 -15.09 -21.24 6.35
CA LYS A 274 -16.04 -22.17 7.02
C LYS A 274 -15.44 -23.57 7.19
N ASN A 275 -14.70 -24.05 6.19
CA ASN A 275 -14.04 -25.35 6.23
C ASN A 275 -12.85 -25.40 7.21
N MET A 276 -12.22 -24.26 7.48
CA MET A 276 -11.02 -24.17 8.32
C MET A 276 -11.28 -23.74 9.76
N VAL A 277 -12.33 -22.96 10.01
CA VAL A 277 -12.61 -22.31 11.31
C VAL A 277 -12.71 -23.31 12.45
N SER A 278 -13.22 -24.53 12.20
CA SER A 278 -13.27 -25.60 13.21
C SER A 278 -11.91 -25.97 13.81
N LYS A 279 -10.81 -25.78 13.05
CA LYS A 279 -9.44 -26.07 13.47
C LYS A 279 -8.83 -25.00 14.37
N ILE A 280 -9.44 -23.82 14.43
CA ILE A 280 -8.96 -22.65 15.18
C ILE A 280 -9.99 -22.10 16.19
N ARG A 281 -11.02 -22.89 16.49
CA ARG A 281 -12.07 -22.53 17.46
C ARG A 281 -11.63 -22.88 18.88
N ASP A 282 -10.65 -22.16 19.39
CA ASP A 282 -10.06 -22.37 20.72
C ASP A 282 -10.20 -21.14 21.65
N GLY A 283 -10.93 -20.11 21.19
CA GLY A 283 -11.12 -18.85 21.90
C GLY A 283 -9.90 -17.90 21.84
N ARG A 284 -8.87 -18.21 21.04
CA ARG A 284 -7.69 -17.37 20.84
C ARG A 284 -7.77 -16.58 19.54
N ARG A 285 -6.88 -15.60 19.41
CA ARG A 285 -6.66 -14.88 18.15
C ARG A 285 -5.74 -15.71 17.26
N HIS A 286 -6.16 -15.93 16.02
CA HIS A 286 -5.36 -16.62 15.02
C HIS A 286 -4.98 -15.68 13.88
N LEU A 287 -3.87 -16.01 13.22
CA LEU A 287 -3.45 -15.35 11.99
C LEU A 287 -4.10 -16.02 10.78
N LEU A 288 -4.43 -15.19 9.79
CA LEU A 288 -4.66 -15.60 8.42
C LEU A 288 -3.48 -15.12 7.58
N LEU A 289 -2.84 -16.05 6.88
CA LEU A 289 -1.79 -15.80 5.91
C LEU A 289 -2.40 -15.81 4.51
N LEU A 290 -2.19 -14.73 3.77
CA LEU A 290 -2.57 -14.59 2.38
C LEU A 290 -1.31 -14.62 1.53
N GLY A 291 -1.12 -15.72 0.81
CA GLY A 291 -0.05 -15.89 -0.18
C GLY A 291 -0.58 -15.53 -1.55
N PHE A 292 0.22 -14.86 -2.37
CA PHE A 292 -0.13 -14.58 -3.75
C PHE A 292 1.12 -14.46 -4.62
N PRO A 293 1.03 -14.86 -5.90
CA PRO A 293 2.16 -14.80 -6.82
C PRO A 293 2.42 -13.35 -7.24
N ILE A 294 3.69 -12.98 -7.39
CA ILE A 294 4.14 -11.67 -7.89
C ILE A 294 5.28 -11.84 -8.89
N PRO A 295 5.37 -10.98 -9.91
CA PRO A 295 6.53 -10.90 -10.78
C PRO A 295 7.63 -10.02 -10.14
N LYS A 296 8.84 -10.05 -10.72
CA LYS A 296 9.91 -9.08 -10.37
C LYS A 296 9.63 -7.68 -10.88
N VAL A 297 9.02 -7.58 -12.06
CA VAL A 297 8.73 -6.34 -12.80
C VAL A 297 7.31 -6.39 -13.36
N PHE A 298 6.70 -5.25 -13.66
CA PHE A 298 5.29 -5.19 -14.07
C PHE A 298 4.93 -6.00 -15.33
N GLY A 299 5.82 -6.09 -16.32
CA GLY A 299 5.59 -6.88 -17.54
C GLY A 299 6.02 -8.36 -17.45
N GLY A 300 6.52 -8.80 -16.29
CA GLY A 300 7.04 -10.14 -16.10
C GLY A 300 5.96 -11.15 -15.70
N GLU A 301 6.27 -12.43 -15.90
CA GLU A 301 5.50 -13.53 -15.33
C GLU A 301 5.75 -13.65 -13.82
N PRO A 302 4.77 -14.14 -13.04
CA PRO A 302 4.99 -14.39 -11.62
C PRO A 302 6.11 -15.40 -11.40
N GLU A 303 6.96 -15.11 -10.42
CA GLU A 303 8.11 -15.97 -10.10
C GLU A 303 8.43 -16.02 -8.60
N LEU A 304 7.68 -15.30 -7.78
CA LEU A 304 7.84 -15.24 -6.33
C LEU A 304 6.47 -15.25 -5.66
N VAL A 305 6.43 -15.74 -4.43
CA VAL A 305 5.25 -15.61 -3.57
C VAL A 305 5.45 -14.46 -2.59
N SER A 306 4.47 -13.58 -2.50
CA SER A 306 4.38 -12.60 -1.42
C SER A 306 3.36 -13.07 -0.39
N TRP A 307 3.70 -12.96 0.88
CA TRP A 307 2.81 -13.31 1.98
C TRP A 307 2.44 -12.07 2.80
N LYS A 308 1.16 -11.97 3.16
CA LYS A 308 0.63 -11.00 4.12
C LYS A 308 -0.04 -11.72 5.28
N ALA A 309 0.17 -11.23 6.49
CA ALA A 309 -0.45 -11.77 7.69
C ALA A 309 -1.43 -10.75 8.30
N LEU A 310 -2.61 -11.21 8.67
CA LEU A 310 -3.62 -10.42 9.38
C LEU A 310 -4.23 -11.24 10.53
N TYR A 311 -4.71 -10.55 11.56
CA TYR A 311 -5.46 -11.22 12.63
C TYR A 311 -6.90 -11.46 12.22
N LEU A 312 -7.37 -12.68 12.45
CA LEU A 312 -8.79 -13.00 12.40
C LEU A 312 -9.48 -12.49 13.68
N PRO A 313 -10.78 -12.15 13.61
CA PRO A 313 -11.61 -12.02 14.80
C PRO A 313 -11.54 -13.29 15.65
N VAL A 314 -11.65 -13.16 16.97
CA VAL A 314 -11.69 -14.33 17.87
C VAL A 314 -12.94 -15.14 17.55
N VAL A 315 -12.76 -16.42 17.23
CA VAL A 315 -13.87 -17.35 17.00
C VAL A 315 -14.03 -18.22 18.25
N SER A 316 -15.16 -18.06 18.94
CA SER A 316 -15.53 -18.80 20.14
C SER A 316 -16.50 -19.94 19.86
#